data_AF-A0A5E6N4D6-F1
#
_entry.id   AF-A0A5E6N4D6-F1
#
_cell.length_a   1.000
_cell.length_b   1.000
_cell.length_c   1.000
_cell.angle_alpha   90.00
_cell.angle_beta   90.00
_cell.angle_gamma   90.00
#
_symmetry.space_group_name_H-M   'P 1'
#
loop_
_entity.id
_entity.type
_entity.pdbx_description
1 polymer ?
#
loop_
_entity_poly.entity_id
_entity_poly.type
_entity_poly.pdbx_seq_one_letter_code
_entity_poly.pdbx_strand_id
1 'polypeptide(L)'
;MSVKDLKKKLNNILTKDESVVVSINGKWGVGKTYFWHQFKEQLTDKKVAYVSLFGKETISSIRTDIFLQVISKKKKAWHATAKHIKDITIPYIGIGITLLDKQDFKDIIVCFDDFERLSSSMELKEVLGLISELKTKKL
;
A
#
# COMPACT_ATOMS: atom_id res chain seq x y z
N MET A 1 -11.66 -15.38 17.37
CA MET A 1 -10.54 -15.82 16.50
C MET A 1 -9.26 -15.34 17.14
N SER A 2 -8.28 -16.22 17.38
CA SER A 2 -7.02 -15.79 17.97
C SER A 2 -6.11 -15.11 16.94
N VAL A 3 -5.11 -14.36 17.40
CA VAL A 3 -4.06 -13.79 16.53
C VAL A 3 -3.30 -14.88 15.77
N LYS A 4 -3.08 -16.03 16.41
CA LYS A 4 -2.45 -17.21 15.77
C LYS A 4 -3.30 -17.74 14.61
N ASP A 5 -4.62 -17.82 14.78
CA ASP A 5 -5.53 -18.28 13.73
C ASP A 5 -5.59 -17.28 12.56
N LEU A 6 -5.61 -15.97 12.87
CA LEU A 6 -5.59 -14.92 11.86
C LEU A 6 -4.31 -15.01 11.00
N LYS A 7 -3.15 -15.14 11.65
CA LYS A 7 -1.86 -15.32 10.98
C LYS A 7 -1.85 -16.56 10.07
N LYS A 8 -2.36 -17.70 10.56
CA LYS A 8 -2.47 -18.93 9.77
C LYS A 8 -3.35 -18.73 8.54
N LYS A 9 -4.50 -18.08 8.69
CA LYS A 9 -5.41 -17.79 7.57
C LYS A 9 -4.76 -16.86 6.53
N LEU A 10 -4.10 -15.79 6.96
CA LEU A 10 -3.40 -14.88 6.04
C LEU A 10 -2.29 -15.60 5.27
N ASN A 11 -1.46 -16.40 5.94
CA ASN A 11 -0.43 -17.19 5.26
C ASN A 11 -1.02 -18.12 4.19
N ASN A 12 -2.11 -18.84 4.51
CA ASN A 12 -2.78 -19.72 3.55
C ASN A 12 -3.38 -18.97 2.35
N ILE A 13 -3.77 -17.71 2.52
CA ILE A 13 -4.26 -16.88 1.43
C ILE A 13 -3.09 -16.46 0.53
N LEU A 14 -1.95 -16.07 1.13
CA LEU A 14 -0.76 -15.59 0.40
C LEU A 14 0.00 -16.68 -0.37
N THR A 15 -0.30 -17.96 -0.15
CA THR A 15 0.28 -19.09 -0.91
C THR A 15 -0.48 -19.41 -2.20
N LYS A 16 -1.67 -18.83 -2.41
CA LYS A 16 -2.47 -19.06 -3.61
C LYS A 16 -2.07 -18.09 -4.72
N ASP A 17 -2.07 -18.57 -5.97
CA ASP A 17 -1.88 -17.73 -7.16
C ASP A 17 -3.21 -17.04 -7.56
N GLU A 18 -3.79 -16.30 -6.61
CA GLU A 18 -5.08 -15.63 -6.76
C GLU A 18 -5.04 -14.20 -6.21
N SER A 19 -5.48 -13.23 -7.01
CA SER A 19 -5.67 -11.85 -6.55
C SER A 19 -6.87 -11.76 -5.60
N VAL A 20 -6.61 -11.40 -4.35
CA VAL A 20 -7.60 -11.44 -3.27
C VAL A 20 -7.59 -10.14 -2.46
N VAL A 21 -8.77 -9.72 -2.02
CA VAL A 21 -8.94 -8.60 -1.08
C VAL A 21 -9.34 -9.18 0.26
N VAL A 22 -8.63 -8.79 1.31
CA VAL A 22 -8.86 -9.23 2.69
C VAL A 22 -9.12 -8.02 3.57
N SER A 23 -10.13 -8.12 4.42
CA SER A 23 -10.43 -7.11 5.43
C SER A 23 -10.14 -7.67 6.82
N ILE A 24 -9.32 -6.93 7.60
CA ILE A 24 -9.05 -7.23 9.01
C ILE A 24 -9.92 -6.31 9.86
N ASN A 25 -11.04 -6.83 10.36
CA ASN A 25 -12.00 -6.07 11.15
C ASN A 25 -11.91 -6.40 12.64
N GLY A 26 -12.22 -5.40 13.48
CA GLY A 26 -12.19 -5.52 14.93
C GLY A 26 -12.40 -4.15 15.60
N LYS A 27 -12.72 -4.16 16.90
CA LYS A 27 -12.97 -2.95 17.71
C LYS A 27 -11.79 -1.96 17.65
N TRP A 28 -12.07 -0.69 17.95
CA TRP A 28 -11.03 0.33 18.14
C TRP A 28 -10.03 -0.11 19.20
N GLY A 29 -8.74 0.18 19.01
CA GLY A 29 -7.69 -0.13 20.00
C GLY A 29 -7.33 -1.61 20.18
N VAL A 30 -7.96 -2.55 19.46
CA VAL A 30 -7.66 -4.00 19.58
C VAL A 30 -6.30 -4.42 18.98
N GLY A 31 -5.55 -3.47 18.39
CA GLY A 31 -4.22 -3.72 17.85
C GLY A 31 -4.18 -4.22 16.41
N LYS A 32 -5.13 -3.84 15.55
CA LYS A 32 -5.14 -4.23 14.12
C LYS A 32 -3.91 -3.76 13.35
N THR A 33 -3.60 -2.46 13.44
CA THR A 33 -2.40 -1.85 12.84
C THR A 33 -1.12 -2.48 13.40
N TYR A 34 -1.06 -2.66 14.73
CA TYR A 34 0.05 -3.34 15.39
C TYR A 34 0.27 -4.76 14.85
N PHE A 35 -0.81 -5.55 14.75
CA PHE A 35 -0.77 -6.88 14.16
C PHE A 35 -0.25 -6.86 12.71
N TRP A 36 -0.75 -5.94 11.88
CA TRP A 36 -0.29 -5.82 10.50
C TRP A 36 1.21 -5.54 10.41
N HIS A 37 1.74 -4.63 11.22
CA HIS A 37 3.18 -4.34 11.25
C HIS A 37 4.01 -5.57 11.62
N GLN A 38 3.62 -6.29 12.68
CA GLN A 38 4.30 -7.53 13.08
C GLN A 38 4.20 -8.64 12.01
N PHE A 39 3.08 -8.69 11.28
CA PHE A 39 2.89 -9.66 10.20
C PHE A 39 3.75 -9.29 8.98
N LYS A 40 3.78 -8.01 8.59
CA LYS A 40 4.57 -7.47 7.48
C LYS A 40 6.06 -7.77 7.61
N GLU A 41 6.61 -7.76 8.82
CA GLU A 41 8.02 -8.09 9.09
C GLU A 41 8.42 -9.50 8.60
N GLN A 42 7.46 -10.41 8.45
CA GLN A 42 7.71 -11.78 8.00
C GLN A 42 7.58 -11.96 6.48
N LEU A 43 7.13 -10.92 5.76
CA LEU A 43 6.92 -10.93 4.30
C LEU A 43 8.15 -10.38 3.56
N THR A 44 9.35 -10.78 3.99
CA THR A 44 10.62 -10.18 3.55
C THR A 44 10.90 -10.40 2.06
N ASP A 45 10.45 -11.52 1.52
CA ASP A 45 10.55 -11.94 0.11
C ASP A 45 9.49 -11.30 -0.79
N LYS A 46 8.46 -10.65 -0.21
CA LYS A 46 7.35 -10.05 -0.96
C LYS A 46 7.50 -8.53 -1.12
N LYS A 47 6.91 -7.99 -2.17
CA LYS A 47 6.72 -6.55 -2.34
C LYS A 47 5.52 -6.12 -1.50
N VAL A 48 5.73 -5.27 -0.49
CA VAL A 48 4.66 -4.83 0.41
C VAL A 48 4.63 -3.31 0.46
N ALA A 49 3.47 -2.73 0.14
CA ALA A 49 3.16 -1.32 0.35
C ALA A 49 2.17 -1.17 1.51
N TYR A 50 2.44 -0.23 2.40
CA TYR A 50 1.52 0.18 3.47
C TYR A 50 1.07 1.61 3.22
N VAL A 51 -0.23 1.84 3.19
CA VAL A 51 -0.84 3.14 2.98
C VAL A 51 -1.76 3.44 4.16
N SER A 52 -1.41 4.47 4.94
CA SER A 52 -2.38 5.12 5.82
C SER A 52 -3.20 6.10 4.98
N LEU A 53 -4.53 6.04 5.09
CA LEU A 53 -5.43 6.99 4.44
C LEU A 53 -5.49 8.33 5.15
N PHE A 54 -4.91 8.43 6.34
CA PHE A 54 -4.87 9.66 7.10
C PHE A 54 -4.02 10.72 6.38
N GLY A 55 -4.58 11.92 6.21
CA GLY A 55 -3.91 13.03 5.52
C GLY A 55 -3.79 12.86 4.00
N LYS A 56 -4.41 11.84 3.41
CA LYS A 56 -4.49 11.69 1.94
C LYS A 56 -5.71 12.42 1.40
N GLU A 57 -5.47 13.36 0.50
CA GLU A 57 -6.54 14.19 -0.07
C GLU A 57 -7.00 13.72 -1.45
N THR A 58 -6.18 12.95 -2.18
CA THR A 58 -6.48 12.48 -3.54
C THR A 58 -6.07 11.02 -3.77
N ILE A 59 -6.77 10.30 -4.66
CA ILE A 59 -6.39 8.94 -5.07
C ILE A 59 -5.00 8.93 -5.73
N SER A 60 -4.61 10.03 -6.40
CA SER A 60 -3.27 10.17 -6.99
C SER A 60 -2.19 10.07 -5.91
N SER A 61 -2.35 10.75 -4.77
CA SER A 61 -1.40 10.68 -3.65
C SER A 61 -1.24 9.26 -3.10
N ILE A 62 -2.32 8.47 -3.06
CA ILE A 62 -2.29 7.06 -2.65
C ILE A 62 -1.52 6.21 -3.66
N ARG A 63 -1.77 6.41 -4.96
CA ARG A 63 -1.04 5.69 -6.03
C ARG A 63 0.46 5.98 -5.98
N THR A 64 0.83 7.25 -5.77
CA THR A 64 2.23 7.65 -5.62
C THR A 64 2.90 6.96 -4.43
N ASP A 65 2.23 6.90 -3.27
CA ASP A 65 2.75 6.21 -2.08
C ASP A 65 3.03 4.72 -2.33
N ILE A 66 2.09 4.03 -2.96
CA ILE A 66 2.23 2.60 -3.31
C ILE A 66 3.43 2.42 -4.24
N PHE A 67 3.51 3.22 -5.31
CA PHE A 67 4.58 3.17 -6.30
C PHE A 67 5.96 3.38 -5.66
N LEU A 68 6.11 4.42 -4.85
CA LEU A 68 7.38 4.73 -4.19
C LEU A 68 7.84 3.58 -3.30
N GLN A 69 6.93 2.93 -2.56
CA GLN A 69 7.29 1.79 -1.70
C GLN A 69 7.64 0.53 -2.49
N VAL A 70 6.94 0.26 -3.60
CA VAL A 70 7.20 -0.92 -4.45
C VAL A 70 8.53 -0.79 -5.18
N ILE A 71 8.85 0.38 -5.71
CA ILE A 71 10.06 0.60 -6.53
C ILE A 71 11.30 0.93 -5.70
N SER A 72 11.14 1.59 -4.55
CA SER A 72 12.29 2.04 -3.73
C SER A 72 13.10 0.89 -3.12
N LYS A 73 12.62 -0.37 -3.16
CA LYS A 73 13.47 -1.54 -2.85
C LYS A 73 14.70 -1.66 -3.78
N LYS A 74 14.73 -0.98 -4.95
CA LYS A 74 15.91 -0.90 -5.84
C LYS A 74 16.89 0.24 -5.55
N LYS A 75 16.62 1.18 -4.61
CA LYS A 75 17.46 2.39 -4.46
C LYS A 75 17.86 2.70 -3.01
N LYS A 76 18.92 2.03 -2.53
CA LYS A 76 19.92 2.66 -1.64
C LYS A 76 20.49 3.98 -2.22
N ALA A 77 20.21 4.29 -3.49
CA ALA A 77 20.66 5.48 -4.21
C ALA A 77 19.84 6.77 -3.99
N TRP A 78 18.65 6.74 -3.37
CA TRP A 78 17.85 7.98 -3.17
C TRP A 78 18.24 8.81 -1.95
N HIS A 79 18.88 8.20 -0.95
CA HIS A 79 19.30 8.93 0.26
C HIS A 79 20.50 9.86 0.05
N ALA A 80 21.28 9.66 -1.02
CA ALA A 80 22.37 10.57 -1.38
C ALA A 80 21.88 11.89 -2.00
N THR A 81 20.70 11.89 -2.64
CA THR A 81 20.18 13.07 -3.36
C THR A 81 19.18 13.89 -2.53
N ALA A 82 18.44 13.27 -1.59
CA ALA A 82 17.43 13.94 -0.78
C ALA A 82 17.97 15.00 0.20
N LYS A 83 19.24 14.90 0.62
CA LYS A 83 19.82 15.85 1.61
C LYS A 83 20.07 17.25 1.03
N HIS A 84 20.07 17.39 -0.30
CA HIS A 84 20.22 18.67 -1.02
C HIS A 84 18.90 19.25 -1.55
N ILE A 85 17.77 18.58 -1.30
CA ILE A 85 16.46 18.96 -1.82
C ILE A 85 15.65 19.59 -0.68
N LYS A 86 15.99 20.84 -0.32
CA LYS A 86 15.09 21.68 0.48
C LYS A 86 14.09 22.45 -0.40
N ASP A 87 14.31 22.51 -1.71
CA ASP A 87 13.50 23.29 -2.67
C ASP A 87 13.22 22.53 -3.98
N ILE A 88 12.70 21.29 -3.92
CA ILE A 88 12.03 20.72 -5.10
C ILE A 88 10.52 20.93 -4.92
N THR A 89 10.03 22.04 -5.46
CA THR A 89 8.79 22.03 -6.23
C THR A 89 8.98 20.96 -7.30
N ILE A 90 8.30 19.80 -7.20
CA ILE A 90 8.39 18.73 -8.22
C ILE A 90 7.56 19.20 -9.41
N PRO A 91 8.14 19.80 -10.47
CA PRO A 91 7.37 20.12 -11.66
C PRO A 91 7.33 18.82 -12.48
N TYR A 92 6.18 18.42 -12.99
CA TYR A 92 6.01 17.16 -13.74
C TYR A 92 5.95 15.85 -12.92
N ILE A 93 5.02 15.80 -11.97
CA ILE A 93 4.29 14.57 -11.58
C ILE A 93 3.31 14.18 -12.72
N GLY A 94 3.77 14.18 -13.97
CA GLY A 94 2.91 14.02 -15.17
C GLY A 94 3.52 13.18 -16.30
N ILE A 95 4.86 13.09 -16.38
CA ILE A 95 5.55 12.33 -17.44
C ILE A 95 6.16 11.01 -16.92
N GLY A 96 6.44 10.90 -15.61
CA GLY A 96 6.95 9.66 -15.00
C GLY A 96 5.86 8.69 -14.51
N ILE A 97 4.64 9.18 -14.24
CA ILE A 97 3.50 8.36 -13.81
C ILE A 97 2.82 7.66 -14.98
N THR A 98 2.99 8.17 -16.21
CA THR A 98 2.55 7.48 -17.43
C THR A 98 3.37 6.23 -17.74
N LEU A 99 4.54 6.06 -17.12
CA LEU A 99 5.38 4.85 -17.20
C LEU A 99 5.09 3.91 -16.01
N LEU A 100 3.81 3.71 -15.73
CA LEU A 100 3.31 2.59 -14.92
C LEU A 100 3.49 1.31 -15.75
N ASP A 101 4.67 0.71 -15.71
CA ASP A 101 4.82 -0.63 -16.25
C ASP A 101 4.08 -1.59 -15.33
N LYS A 102 3.01 -2.18 -15.86
CA LYS A 102 2.23 -3.28 -15.29
C LYS A 102 3.11 -4.21 -14.43
N GLN A 103 4.21 -4.66 -14.99
CA GLN A 103 5.17 -5.58 -14.36
C GLN A 103 5.67 -5.18 -12.95
N ASP A 104 5.69 -3.90 -12.58
CA ASP A 104 6.12 -3.46 -11.25
C ASP A 104 5.15 -3.83 -10.13
N PHE A 105 3.86 -3.93 -10.44
CA PHE A 105 2.78 -4.22 -9.48
C PHE A 105 2.39 -5.71 -9.44
N LYS A 106 3.07 -6.55 -10.23
CA LYS A 106 2.93 -7.98 -10.11
C LYS A 106 3.45 -8.46 -8.74
N ASP A 107 2.68 -9.35 -8.12
CA ASP A 107 3.01 -10.03 -6.85
C ASP A 107 3.24 -9.06 -5.69
N ILE A 108 2.46 -7.97 -5.63
CA ILE A 108 2.47 -7.00 -4.53
C ILE A 108 1.37 -7.27 -3.51
N ILE A 109 1.64 -6.89 -2.26
CA ILE A 109 0.66 -6.81 -1.19
C ILE A 109 0.50 -5.34 -0.82
N VAL A 110 -0.72 -4.83 -0.91
CA VAL A 110 -1.04 -3.46 -0.50
C VAL A 110 -1.96 -3.51 0.72
N CYS A 111 -1.55 -2.89 1.82
CA CYS A 111 -2.40 -2.67 2.98
C CYS A 111 -2.85 -1.23 3.00
N PHE A 112 -4.17 -1.06 3.05
CA PHE A 112 -4.85 0.20 3.32
C PHE A 112 -5.27 0.19 4.79
N ASP A 113 -4.91 1.24 5.52
CA ASP A 113 -5.19 1.40 6.94
C ASP A 113 -5.84 2.77 7.21
N ASP A 114 -6.30 2.98 8.44
CA ASP A 114 -6.91 4.24 8.90
C ASP A 114 -8.11 4.71 8.05
N PHE A 115 -8.97 3.78 7.62
CA PHE A 115 -10.17 4.10 6.82
C PHE A 115 -11.11 5.10 7.52
N GLU A 116 -11.20 5.03 8.84
CA GLU A 116 -11.99 5.97 9.64
C GLU A 116 -11.43 7.41 9.62
N ARG A 117 -10.19 7.58 9.17
CA ARG A 117 -9.49 8.87 9.08
C ARG A 117 -9.39 9.39 7.65
N LEU A 118 -10.17 8.81 6.74
CA LEU A 118 -10.29 9.27 5.37
C LEU A 118 -10.67 10.76 5.35
N SER A 119 -9.97 11.55 4.52
CA SER A 119 -10.25 12.97 4.34
C SER A 119 -11.67 13.19 3.83
N SER A 120 -12.32 14.29 4.26
CA SER A 120 -13.61 14.71 3.71
C SER A 120 -13.56 15.08 2.22
N SER A 121 -12.36 15.32 1.68
CA SER A 121 -12.14 15.58 0.24
C SER A 121 -12.15 14.33 -0.63
N MET A 122 -12.22 13.13 -0.04
CA MET A 122 -12.17 11.86 -0.74
C MET A 122 -13.29 10.95 -0.27
N GLU A 123 -13.99 10.32 -1.21
CA GLU A 123 -15.04 9.37 -0.87
C GLU A 123 -14.51 7.95 -0.72
N LEU A 124 -15.08 7.20 0.23
CA LEU A 124 -14.73 5.79 0.44
C LEU A 124 -14.89 4.97 -0.85
N LYS A 125 -15.91 5.27 -1.67
CA LYS A 125 -16.15 4.59 -2.95
C LYS A 125 -14.96 4.71 -3.92
N GLU A 126 -14.21 5.81 -3.88
CA GLU A 126 -13.05 6.02 -4.74
C GLU A 126 -11.88 5.13 -4.29
N VAL A 127 -11.65 5.04 -2.97
CA VAL A 127 -10.65 4.13 -2.39
C VAL A 127 -10.99 2.67 -2.71
N LEU A 128 -12.26 2.28 -2.55
CA LEU A 128 -12.73 0.94 -2.89
C LEU A 128 -12.59 0.66 -4.40
N GLY A 129 -12.83 1.67 -5.24
CA GLY A 129 -12.57 1.62 -6.68
C GLY A 129 -11.10 1.33 -7.00
N LEU A 130 -10.17 2.03 -6.32
CA LEU A 130 -8.73 1.75 -6.44
C LEU A 130 -8.38 0.32 -5.97
N ILE A 131 -8.91 -0.14 -4.84
CA ILE A 131 -8.66 -1.50 -4.35
C ILE A 131 -9.15 -2.55 -5.37
N SER A 132 -10.32 -2.33 -5.96
CA SER A 132 -10.85 -3.18 -7.02
C SER A 132 -9.99 -3.14 -8.28
N GLU A 133 -9.49 -1.96 -8.67
CA GLU A 133 -8.57 -1.80 -9.79
C GLU A 133 -7.28 -2.61 -9.55
N LEU A 134 -6.65 -2.47 -8.39
CA LEU A 134 -5.42 -3.20 -8.00
C LEU A 134 -5.63 -4.72 -7.95
N LYS A 135 -6.83 -5.19 -7.60
CA LYS A 135 -7.15 -6.63 -7.60
C LYS A 135 -7.36 -7.18 -9.01
N THR A 136 -8.15 -6.47 -9.83
CA THR A 136 -8.67 -6.95 -11.12
C THR A 136 -7.68 -6.77 -12.26
N LYS A 137 -7.01 -5.61 -12.30
CA LYS A 137 -5.87 -5.46 -13.17
C LYS A 137 -4.75 -6.26 -12.51
N LYS A 138 -4.31 -7.32 -13.19
CA LYS A 138 -2.89 -7.66 -13.17
C LYS A 138 -2.19 -6.42 -13.73
N LEU A 139 -1.98 -5.42 -12.87
CA LEU A 139 -0.89 -4.49 -13.07
C LEU A 139 0.32 -5.43 -13.07
#